data_AF-A0A165X5N6-F1
#
_entry.id   AF-A0A165X5N6-F1
#
_cell.length_a   1.000
_cell.length_b   1.000
_cell.length_c   1.000
_cell.angle_alpha   90.00
_cell.angle_beta   90.00
_cell.angle_gamma   90.00
#
_symmetry.space_group_name_H-M   'P 1'
#
loop_
_entity.id
_entity.type
_entity.pdbx_description
1 polymer ?
#
loop_
_entity_poly.entity_id
_entity_poly.type
_entity_poly.pdbx_seq_one_letter_code
_entity_poly.pdbx_strand_id
1 'polypeptide(L)'
;MFNVGWAWWWVGAKTRWWLALELIAEVRRAPRSPAPPSTRPIYAYHVELLDLPRFEVLYDESAPSTSGGSARIAPNSPDALSMVLHSSGTSAFPKPIQMTNRNYIAWGTVPYYGELDICGTRLGIHTAPMFHAMGAITLVWAVCCGIELAVFKPASPPVVGHATAFLDDLVRSGSNWAMSVPALVEASPISPMNGRRIQKTFKC
;
A
#
# COMPACT_ATOMS: atom_id res chain seq x y z
N MET A 1 -27.30 -1.28 17.28
CA MET A 1 -27.10 0.15 16.97
C MET A 1 -25.60 0.42 17.00
N PHE A 2 -24.91 0.24 15.88
CA PHE A 2 -23.49 0.58 15.75
C PHE A 2 -23.38 1.89 15.01
N ASN A 3 -22.73 2.85 15.66
CA ASN A 3 -22.49 4.19 15.14
C ASN A 3 -21.40 4.11 14.06
N VAL A 4 -21.78 3.81 12.82
CA VAL A 4 -20.92 3.88 11.63
C VAL A 4 -20.73 5.35 11.25
N GLY A 5 -19.90 6.03 12.04
CA GLY A 5 -19.38 7.33 11.70
C GLY A 5 -18.16 7.18 10.80
N TRP A 6 -18.24 7.81 9.63
CA TRP A 6 -17.13 8.33 8.81
C TRP A 6 -16.49 7.37 7.79
N ALA A 7 -17.13 7.27 6.62
CA ALA A 7 -16.49 6.97 5.35
C ALA A 7 -16.95 7.99 4.28
N TRP A 8 -16.79 9.28 4.59
CA TRP A 8 -16.89 10.35 3.61
C TRP A 8 -15.80 11.37 3.94
N TRP A 9 -14.67 11.29 3.22
CA TRP A 9 -13.73 12.41 3.15
C TRP A 9 -13.45 12.72 1.68
N TRP A 10 -14.38 13.45 1.10
CA TRP A 10 -14.07 14.44 0.07
C TRP A 10 -14.69 15.78 0.48
N VAL A 11 -13.92 16.60 1.19
CA VAL A 11 -14.17 18.04 1.31
C VAL A 11 -12.82 18.77 1.31
N GLY A 12 -12.57 19.50 0.22
CA GLY A 12 -12.05 20.86 0.25
C GLY A 12 -10.72 21.18 0.96
N ALA A 13 -9.74 21.58 0.15
CA ALA A 13 -8.76 22.63 0.40
C ALA A 13 -7.63 22.41 1.43
N LYS A 14 -6.39 22.48 0.90
CA LYS A 14 -5.15 22.89 1.56
C LYS A 14 -4.71 22.03 2.76
N THR A 15 -4.13 20.87 2.48
CA THR A 15 -3.16 20.26 3.41
C THR A 15 -1.97 19.78 2.62
N ARG A 16 -0.80 20.36 2.91
CA ARG A 16 0.48 20.04 2.26
C ARG A 16 0.81 18.58 2.60
N TRP A 17 0.78 17.72 1.59
CA TRP A 17 1.10 16.31 1.68
C TRP A 17 2.61 16.13 1.86
N TRP A 18 3.06 16.00 3.10
CA TRP A 18 4.39 15.51 3.43
C TRP A 18 4.24 14.29 4.33
N LEU A 19 4.48 13.09 3.79
CA LEU A 19 4.64 11.87 4.56
C LEU A 19 5.85 11.12 4.02
N ALA A 20 6.82 10.93 4.91
CA ALA A 20 8.13 10.37 4.63
C ALA A 20 8.09 8.86 4.40
N LEU A 21 8.96 8.39 3.49
CA LEU A 21 9.40 7.01 3.38
C LEU A 21 10.15 6.63 4.67
N GLU A 22 9.74 5.57 5.35
CA GLU A 22 10.60 4.88 6.31
C GLU A 22 10.74 3.40 5.93
N LEU A 23 12.01 2.99 5.88
CA LEU A 23 12.60 1.70 5.56
C LEU A 23 11.92 0.51 6.27
N ILE A 24 11.81 -0.63 5.58
CA ILE A 24 11.55 -1.92 6.23
C ILE A 24 12.82 -2.33 6.97
N ALA A 25 12.85 -2.14 8.29
CA ALA A 25 13.93 -2.64 9.15
C ALA A 25 13.46 -3.91 9.88
N GLU A 26 14.17 -5.02 9.69
CA GLU A 26 13.98 -6.25 10.47
C GLU A 26 14.67 -6.09 11.83
N VAL A 27 13.89 -6.04 12.92
CA VAL A 27 14.43 -5.92 14.29
C VAL A 27 14.70 -7.32 14.86
N ARG A 28 15.94 -7.81 14.72
CA ARG A 28 16.38 -9.04 15.42
C ARG A 28 16.91 -8.73 16.81
N ARG A 29 16.45 -9.46 17.83
CA ARG A 29 17.01 -9.40 19.19
C ARG A 29 18.33 -10.17 19.23
N ALA A 30 19.44 -9.48 19.53
CA ALA A 30 20.73 -10.14 19.77
C ALA A 30 20.74 -10.92 21.11
N PRO A 31 21.48 -12.04 21.23
CA PRO A 31 21.66 -12.73 22.50
C PRO A 31 22.50 -11.90 23.48
N ARG A 32 22.07 -11.83 24.74
CA ARG A 32 22.72 -11.06 25.81
C ARG A 32 24.04 -11.70 26.25
N SER A 33 25.11 -10.91 26.40
CA SER A 33 26.13 -11.16 27.40
C SER A 33 25.61 -10.72 28.80
N PRO A 34 26.02 -11.38 29.89
CA PRO A 34 25.53 -11.02 31.22
C PRO A 34 26.18 -9.71 31.69
N ALA A 35 25.38 -8.65 31.85
CA ALA A 35 25.80 -7.38 32.43
C ALA A 35 25.37 -7.27 33.91
N PRO A 36 26.18 -6.61 34.76
CA PRO A 36 25.95 -6.54 36.21
C PRO A 36 24.74 -5.67 36.62
N PRO A 37 24.21 -5.86 37.86
CA PRO A 37 22.92 -5.33 38.25
C PRO A 37 23.02 -3.92 38.87
N SER A 38 23.00 -2.85 38.07
CA SER A 38 22.51 -1.52 38.51
C SER A 38 22.51 -0.45 37.40
N THR A 39 21.94 -0.72 36.24
CA THR A 39 21.59 0.33 35.27
C THR A 39 20.39 -0.14 34.47
N ARG A 40 19.41 0.76 34.23
CA ARG A 40 18.30 0.45 33.32
C ARG A 40 18.89 -0.07 32.00
N PRO A 41 18.44 -1.21 31.45
CA PRO A 41 19.03 -1.74 30.24
C PRO A 41 18.80 -0.74 29.10
N ILE A 42 19.90 -0.15 28.60
CA ILE A 42 19.89 0.54 27.32
C ILE A 42 19.75 -0.56 26.28
N TYR A 43 18.57 -0.69 25.69
CA TYR A 43 18.39 -1.58 24.55
C TYR A 43 19.17 -0.98 23.37
N ALA A 44 20.37 -1.50 23.12
CA ALA A 44 21.08 -1.24 21.88
C ALA A 44 20.37 -2.03 20.78
N TYR A 45 19.57 -1.35 19.96
CA TYR A 45 18.98 -1.94 18.77
C TYR A 45 20.01 -1.89 17.64
N HIS A 46 20.29 -3.04 17.03
CA HIS A 46 21.06 -3.12 15.80
C HIS A 46 20.08 -3.06 14.63
N VAL A 47 20.16 -1.98 13.84
CA VAL A 47 19.35 -1.82 12.62
C VAL A 47 20.23 -2.20 11.45
N GLU A 48 19.88 -3.30 10.78
CA GLU A 48 20.51 -3.72 9.53
C GLU A 48 19.63 -3.27 8.36
N LEU A 49 20.25 -2.61 7.37
CA LEU A 49 19.56 -2.25 6.15
C LEU A 49 19.62 -3.42 5.19
N LEU A 50 18.46 -3.99 4.86
CA LEU A 50 18.35 -5.04 3.88
C LEU A 50 17.92 -4.44 2.54
N ASP A 51 18.54 -4.92 1.46
CA ASP A 51 18.09 -4.57 0.12
C ASP A 51 16.69 -5.13 -0.13
N LEU A 52 15.83 -4.32 -0.75
CA LEU A 52 14.54 -4.81 -1.25
C LEU A 52 14.81 -5.92 -2.28
N PRO A 53 14.21 -7.11 -2.11
CA PRO A 53 14.43 -8.20 -3.03
C PRO A 53 13.93 -7.80 -4.43
N ARG A 54 14.76 -8.06 -5.44
CA ARG A 54 14.42 -7.75 -6.83
C ARG A 54 13.41 -8.76 -7.36
N PHE A 55 12.60 -8.32 -8.32
CA PHE A 55 11.58 -9.17 -8.93
C PHE A 55 12.19 -10.46 -9.50
N GLU A 56 13.33 -10.34 -10.19
CA GLU A 56 14.03 -11.47 -10.82
C GLU A 56 14.54 -12.49 -9.80
N VAL A 57 14.75 -12.09 -8.54
CA VAL A 57 15.18 -12.97 -7.45
C VAL A 57 13.98 -13.67 -6.82
N LEU A 58 12.85 -12.97 -6.64
CA LEU A 58 11.64 -13.53 -6.04
C LEU A 58 10.91 -14.52 -6.96
N TYR A 59 10.99 -14.29 -8.26
CA TYR A 59 10.29 -15.05 -9.30
C TYR A 59 11.26 -15.79 -10.23
N ASP A 60 12.43 -16.18 -9.74
CA ASP A 60 13.36 -17.04 -10.47
C ASP A 60 12.80 -18.47 -10.59
N GLU A 61 12.28 -18.83 -11.76
CA GLU A 61 11.74 -20.17 -12.02
C GLU A 61 12.82 -21.27 -12.01
N SER A 62 14.10 -20.90 -12.15
CA SER A 62 15.22 -21.84 -12.09
C SER A 62 15.65 -22.14 -10.65
N ALA A 63 15.23 -21.32 -9.69
CA ALA A 63 15.52 -21.56 -8.29
C ALA A 63 14.83 -22.86 -7.82
N PRO A 64 15.52 -23.70 -7.04
CA PRO A 64 14.90 -24.91 -6.50
C PRO A 64 13.67 -24.49 -5.70
N SER A 65 12.51 -25.09 -6.02
CA SER A 65 11.29 -24.86 -5.25
C SER A 65 11.61 -25.11 -3.79
N THR A 66 11.55 -24.08 -2.95
CA THR A 66 11.74 -24.21 -1.51
C THR A 66 10.54 -24.95 -0.95
N SER A 67 10.49 -26.27 -1.14
CA SER A 67 9.44 -27.12 -0.63
C SER A 67 9.53 -27.12 0.90
N GLY A 68 8.61 -26.43 1.55
CA GLY A 68 8.20 -26.77 2.91
C GLY A 68 9.17 -26.43 4.04
N GLY A 69 10.07 -25.45 3.88
CA GLY A 69 10.54 -24.73 5.06
C GLY A 69 9.30 -24.14 5.73
N SER A 70 9.01 -24.47 7.00
CA SER A 70 7.82 -24.03 7.74
C SER A 70 7.73 -22.51 7.73
N ALA A 71 7.15 -21.94 6.67
CA ALA A 71 6.66 -20.59 6.68
C ALA A 71 5.64 -20.61 7.81
N ARG A 72 5.96 -19.91 8.90
CA ARG A 72 5.06 -19.80 10.04
C ARG A 72 3.91 -18.92 9.61
N ILE A 73 2.95 -19.53 8.90
CA ILE A 73 1.68 -18.89 8.58
C ILE A 73 0.99 -18.71 9.93
N ALA A 74 0.74 -17.45 10.28
CA ALA A 74 0.01 -17.13 11.50
C ALA A 74 -1.38 -17.80 11.45
N PRO A 75 -1.97 -18.15 12.61
CA PRO A 75 -3.32 -18.70 12.65
C PRO A 75 -4.31 -17.81 11.88
N ASN A 76 -5.11 -18.42 11.01
CA ASN A 76 -6.18 -17.73 10.29
C ASN A 76 -7.33 -17.39 11.26
N SER A 77 -7.15 -16.32 12.03
CA SER A 77 -8.15 -15.80 12.97
C SER A 77 -8.58 -14.39 12.57
N PRO A 78 -9.87 -14.04 12.63
CA PRO A 78 -10.34 -12.68 12.38
C PRO A 78 -9.64 -11.61 13.22
N ASP A 79 -9.23 -11.94 14.44
CA ASP A 79 -8.65 -10.99 15.37
C ASP A 79 -7.10 -11.04 15.38
N ALA A 80 -6.49 -11.87 14.52
CA ALA A 80 -5.04 -11.86 14.32
C ALA A 80 -4.61 -10.59 13.57
N LEU A 81 -3.46 -10.03 13.99
CA LEU A 81 -2.82 -8.89 13.34
C LEU A 81 -2.35 -9.27 11.93
N SER A 82 -2.78 -8.53 10.92
CA SER A 82 -2.45 -8.78 9.51
C SER A 82 -1.55 -7.70 8.91
N MET A 83 -1.68 -6.46 9.36
CA MET A 83 -0.94 -5.32 8.83
C MET A 83 -0.66 -4.29 9.92
N VAL A 84 0.50 -3.64 9.84
CA VAL A 84 0.82 -2.45 10.62
C VAL A 84 1.13 -1.32 9.65
N LEU A 85 0.28 -0.29 9.63
CA LEU A 85 0.52 0.95 8.90
C LEU A 85 1.12 1.99 9.84
N HIS A 86 1.92 2.91 9.34
CA HIS A 86 2.43 4.02 10.14
C HIS A 86 1.79 5.32 9.67
N SER A 87 1.32 6.11 10.63
CA SER A 87 0.92 7.50 10.39
C SER A 87 2.06 8.44 10.74
N SER A 88 2.13 9.62 10.10
CA SER A 88 3.16 10.64 10.41
C SER A 88 3.31 10.94 11.89
N GLY A 89 2.19 10.90 12.62
CA GLY A 89 2.13 11.45 13.96
C GLY A 89 2.43 12.96 13.99
N THR A 90 2.11 13.60 15.12
CA THR A 90 2.59 14.96 15.43
C THR A 90 3.85 14.92 16.31
N SER A 91 4.34 13.72 16.60
CA SER A 91 5.51 13.43 17.43
C SER A 91 6.73 13.11 16.58
N ALA A 92 7.92 13.07 17.20
CA ALA A 92 9.17 12.67 16.55
C ALA A 92 9.20 11.23 15.99
N PHE A 93 8.21 10.40 16.34
CA PHE A 93 8.10 9.01 15.89
C PHE A 93 6.74 8.74 15.23
N PRO A 94 6.71 7.99 14.10
CA PRO A 94 5.46 7.53 13.47
C PRO A 94 4.64 6.67 14.42
N LYS A 95 3.30 6.84 14.43
CA LYS A 95 2.41 6.04 15.26
C LYS A 95 1.95 4.79 14.49
N PRO A 96 2.16 3.58 15.03
CA PRO A 96 1.67 2.36 14.39
C PRO A 96 0.15 2.26 14.48
N ILE A 97 -0.48 1.88 13.38
CA ILE A 97 -1.89 1.56 13.22
C ILE A 97 -1.96 0.06 12.97
N GLN A 98 -2.40 -0.68 13.97
CA GLN A 98 -2.56 -2.12 13.90
C GLN A 98 -3.88 -2.48 13.25
N MET A 99 -3.83 -3.31 12.22
CA MET A 99 -5.00 -3.83 11.52
C MET A 99 -5.11 -5.33 11.69
N THR A 100 -6.25 -5.79 12.19
CA THR A 100 -6.59 -7.22 12.24
C THR A 100 -7.10 -7.72 10.88
N ASN A 101 -7.14 -9.04 10.69
CA ASN A 101 -7.80 -9.65 9.52
C ASN A 101 -9.25 -9.15 9.36
N ARG A 102 -10.00 -9.04 10.45
CA ARG A 102 -11.37 -8.50 10.48
C ARG A 102 -11.42 -7.06 9.98
N ASN A 103 -10.52 -6.20 10.42
CA ASN A 103 -10.47 -4.81 9.96
C ASN A 103 -10.13 -4.74 8.47
N TYR A 104 -9.18 -5.57 8.02
CA TYR A 104 -8.74 -5.57 6.63
C TYR A 104 -9.83 -6.09 5.68
N ILE A 105 -10.50 -7.18 6.03
CA ILE A 105 -11.66 -7.70 5.28
C ILE A 105 -12.79 -6.66 5.25
N ALA A 106 -13.05 -5.96 6.36
CA ALA A 106 -14.05 -4.90 6.38
C ALA A 106 -13.75 -3.82 5.33
N TRP A 107 -12.50 -3.37 5.18
CA TRP A 107 -12.07 -2.48 4.09
C TRP A 107 -12.30 -3.10 2.71
N GLY A 108 -12.02 -4.39 2.57
CA GLY A 108 -12.26 -5.20 1.38
C GLY A 108 -13.71 -5.20 0.92
N THR A 109 -14.65 -5.23 1.85
CA THR A 109 -16.09 -5.34 1.57
C THR A 109 -16.80 -4.00 1.38
N VAL A 110 -16.10 -2.86 1.56
CA VAL A 110 -16.70 -1.52 1.38
C VAL A 110 -17.42 -1.38 0.03
N PRO A 111 -16.84 -1.84 -1.10
CA PRO A 111 -17.50 -1.70 -2.40
C PRO A 111 -18.84 -2.45 -2.52
N TYR A 112 -19.11 -3.46 -1.69
CA TYR A 112 -20.37 -4.22 -1.76
C TYR A 112 -21.59 -3.40 -1.37
N TYR A 113 -21.37 -2.26 -0.71
CA TYR A 113 -22.42 -1.33 -0.30
C TYR A 113 -22.50 -0.11 -1.21
N GLY A 114 -21.77 -0.11 -2.33
CA GLY A 114 -21.82 0.92 -3.36
C GLY A 114 -22.79 0.58 -4.49
N GLU A 115 -23.16 1.59 -5.28
CA GLU A 115 -24.06 1.44 -6.45
C GLU A 115 -23.35 0.90 -7.69
N LEU A 116 -22.02 0.88 -7.69
CA LEU A 116 -21.21 0.51 -8.85
C LEU A 116 -20.63 -0.88 -8.68
N ASP A 117 -20.90 -1.74 -9.65
CA ASP A 117 -20.18 -3.01 -9.78
C ASP A 117 -18.79 -2.74 -10.34
N ILE A 118 -17.78 -3.02 -9.52
CA ILE A 118 -16.37 -2.86 -9.86
C ILE A 118 -15.67 -4.19 -10.12
N CYS A 119 -16.40 -5.31 -10.11
CA CYS A 119 -15.85 -6.62 -10.45
C CYS A 119 -15.34 -6.63 -11.89
N GLY A 120 -14.14 -7.18 -12.11
CA GLY A 120 -13.48 -7.23 -13.42
C GLY A 120 -13.01 -5.87 -13.94
N THR A 121 -13.11 -4.79 -13.16
CA THR A 121 -12.51 -3.50 -13.53
C THR A 121 -11.01 -3.55 -13.37
N ARG A 122 -10.30 -2.81 -14.24
CA ARG A 122 -8.86 -2.60 -14.15
C ARG A 122 -8.59 -1.25 -13.52
N LEU A 123 -8.18 -1.29 -12.26
CA LEU A 123 -7.84 -0.11 -11.47
C LEU A 123 -6.35 0.19 -11.58
N GLY A 124 -6.03 1.33 -12.20
CA GLY A 124 -4.68 1.85 -12.25
C GLY A 124 -4.23 2.41 -10.91
N ILE A 125 -3.25 1.77 -10.30
CA ILE A 125 -2.68 2.13 -8.99
C ILE A 125 -1.16 2.37 -9.07
N HIS A 126 -0.62 2.62 -10.28
CA HIS A 126 0.82 2.75 -10.55
C HIS A 126 1.56 3.67 -9.57
N THR A 127 0.93 4.76 -9.13
CA THR A 127 1.52 5.73 -8.20
C THR A 127 0.99 5.63 -6.78
N ALA A 128 0.13 4.65 -6.48
CA ALA A 128 -0.40 4.44 -5.14
C ALA A 128 0.69 3.82 -4.25
N PRO A 129 1.12 4.52 -3.18
CA PRO A 129 2.14 3.97 -2.30
C PRO A 129 1.55 2.83 -1.46
N MET A 130 2.14 1.64 -1.59
CA MET A 130 1.68 0.44 -0.87
C MET A 130 1.85 0.54 0.66
N PHE A 131 2.75 1.39 1.13
CA PHE A 131 2.93 1.70 2.55
C PHE A 131 1.88 2.68 3.10
N HIS A 132 0.97 3.18 2.26
CA HIS A 132 -0.13 4.06 2.62
C HIS A 132 -1.47 3.32 2.55
N ALA A 133 -2.47 3.78 3.31
CA ALA A 133 -3.81 3.19 3.31
C ALA A 133 -4.42 3.09 1.90
N MET A 134 -4.15 4.08 1.04
CA MET A 134 -4.59 4.10 -0.37
C MET A 134 -4.05 2.91 -1.18
N GLY A 135 -2.79 2.53 -1.03
CA GLY A 135 -2.25 1.33 -1.67
C GLY A 135 -2.78 0.06 -0.99
N ALA A 136 -2.72 0.01 0.34
CA ALA A 136 -3.14 -1.14 1.12
C ALA A 136 -4.60 -1.57 0.89
N ILE A 137 -5.53 -0.60 0.72
CA ILE A 137 -6.94 -0.90 0.48
C ILE A 137 -7.17 -1.51 -0.91
N THR A 138 -6.40 -1.09 -1.93
CA THR A 138 -6.57 -1.61 -3.29
C THR A 138 -6.24 -3.10 -3.40
N LEU A 139 -5.27 -3.58 -2.61
CA LEU A 139 -4.95 -5.01 -2.54
C LEU A 139 -6.13 -5.85 -2.04
N VAL A 140 -6.79 -5.40 -0.97
CA VAL A 140 -7.93 -6.16 -0.42
C VAL A 140 -9.15 -6.04 -1.32
N TRP A 141 -9.34 -4.92 -2.04
CA TRP A 141 -10.37 -4.84 -3.07
C TRP A 141 -10.12 -5.77 -4.25
N ALA A 142 -8.86 -5.99 -4.66
CA ALA A 142 -8.55 -6.97 -5.70
C ALA A 142 -9.01 -8.37 -5.31
N VAL A 143 -8.76 -8.77 -4.06
CA VAL A 143 -9.12 -10.10 -3.55
C VAL A 143 -10.63 -10.23 -3.25
N CYS A 144 -11.21 -9.24 -2.59
CA CYS A 144 -12.62 -9.29 -2.18
C CYS A 144 -13.57 -9.02 -3.35
N CYS A 145 -13.25 -8.05 -4.22
CA CYS A 145 -14.17 -7.55 -5.23
C CYS A 145 -13.82 -7.98 -6.66
N GLY A 146 -12.73 -8.72 -6.88
CA GLY A 146 -12.33 -9.16 -8.22
C GLY A 146 -11.83 -8.03 -9.12
N ILE A 147 -11.19 -7.01 -8.54
CA ILE A 147 -10.55 -5.92 -9.29
C ILE A 147 -9.18 -6.36 -9.80
N GLU A 148 -8.85 -6.02 -11.03
CA GLU A 148 -7.51 -6.15 -11.57
C GLU A 148 -6.69 -4.89 -11.27
N LEU A 149 -5.54 -5.05 -10.61
CA LEU A 149 -4.65 -3.93 -10.28
C LEU A 149 -3.62 -3.74 -11.39
N ALA A 150 -3.60 -2.56 -12.01
CA ALA A 150 -2.54 -2.15 -12.92
C ALA A 150 -1.47 -1.34 -12.16
N VAL A 151 -0.24 -1.84 -12.19
CA VAL A 151 0.94 -1.30 -11.52
C VAL A 151 2.06 -1.05 -12.51
N PHE A 152 3.06 -0.25 -12.11
CA PHE A 152 4.28 -0.11 -12.92
C PHE A 152 4.95 -1.48 -13.11
N LYS A 153 5.51 -1.70 -14.29
CA LYS A 153 6.39 -2.86 -14.53
C LYS A 153 7.53 -2.82 -13.49
N PRO A 154 7.86 -3.94 -12.83
CA PRO A 154 9.03 -4.03 -11.96
C PRO A 154 10.29 -3.54 -12.69
N ALA A 155 11.07 -2.66 -12.04
CA ALA A 155 12.27 -2.05 -12.60
C ALA A 155 13.28 -1.71 -11.49
N SER A 156 14.56 -1.69 -11.84
CA SER A 156 15.65 -1.25 -10.97
C SER A 156 16.50 -0.21 -11.74
N PRO A 157 16.49 1.08 -11.33
CA PRO A 157 15.73 1.65 -10.21
C PRO A 157 14.21 1.64 -10.45
N PRO A 158 13.39 1.76 -9.38
CA PRO A 158 11.94 1.86 -9.52
C PRO A 158 11.48 3.02 -10.41
N VAL A 159 10.38 2.83 -11.14
CA VAL A 159 9.78 3.90 -11.95
C VAL A 159 9.34 5.04 -11.04
N VAL A 160 9.78 6.26 -11.35
CA VAL A 160 9.36 7.45 -10.62
C VAL A 160 7.96 7.85 -11.08
N GLY A 161 6.99 7.81 -10.17
CA GLY A 161 5.61 8.17 -10.45
C GLY A 161 5.41 9.67 -10.66
N HIS A 162 5.63 10.17 -11.88
CA HIS A 162 5.25 11.52 -12.32
C HIS A 162 4.06 11.48 -13.28
N ALA A 163 3.42 12.63 -13.52
CA ALA A 163 2.12 12.69 -14.19
C ALA A 163 2.12 12.04 -15.59
N THR A 164 3.13 12.33 -16.43
CA THR A 164 3.25 11.72 -17.76
C THR A 164 3.39 10.19 -17.68
N ALA A 165 4.31 9.67 -16.86
CA ALA A 165 4.51 8.23 -16.71
C ALA A 165 3.25 7.52 -16.20
N PHE A 166 2.53 8.16 -15.27
CA PHE A 166 1.26 7.66 -14.77
C PHE A 166 0.20 7.56 -15.88
N LEU A 167 0.02 8.63 -16.67
CA LEU A 167 -0.97 8.65 -17.75
C LEU A 167 -0.64 7.67 -18.87
N ASP A 168 0.61 7.60 -19.29
CA ASP A 168 1.06 6.69 -20.34
C ASP A 168 0.80 5.24 -19.93
N ASP A 169 1.07 4.89 -18.67
CA ASP A 169 0.83 3.54 -18.15
C ASP A 169 -0.64 3.25 -17.86
N LEU A 170 -1.46 4.23 -17.50
CA LEU A 170 -2.91 4.06 -17.45
C LEU A 170 -3.48 3.69 -18.83
N VAL A 171 -3.02 4.36 -19.89
CA VAL A 171 -3.42 4.06 -21.26
C VAL A 171 -2.90 2.69 -21.69
N ARG A 172 -1.63 2.40 -21.43
CA ARG A 172 -0.97 1.14 -21.81
C ARG A 172 -1.58 -0.07 -21.13
N SER A 173 -1.94 0.05 -19.86
CA SER A 173 -2.62 -1.01 -19.10
C SER A 173 -4.08 -1.18 -19.52
N GLY A 174 -4.68 -0.23 -20.24
CA GLY A 174 -6.12 -0.23 -20.51
C GLY A 174 -6.93 -0.11 -19.23
N SER A 175 -6.43 0.67 -18.26
CA SER A 175 -7.15 0.96 -17.02
C SER A 175 -8.39 1.79 -17.33
N ASN A 176 -9.52 1.35 -16.78
CA ASN A 176 -10.81 2.03 -16.88
C ASN A 176 -11.17 2.79 -15.59
N TRP A 177 -10.36 2.64 -14.55
CA TRP A 177 -10.39 3.40 -13.31
C TRP A 177 -8.97 3.72 -12.88
N ALA A 178 -8.76 4.78 -12.10
CA ALA A 178 -7.46 5.03 -11.51
C ALA A 178 -7.55 5.66 -10.12
N MET A 179 -6.62 5.27 -9.26
CA MET A 179 -6.45 5.81 -7.93
C MET A 179 -5.10 6.52 -7.84
N SER A 180 -5.13 7.81 -7.47
CA SER A 180 -3.96 8.67 -7.46
C SER A 180 -4.08 9.72 -6.37
N VAL A 181 -2.93 10.19 -5.88
CA VAL A 181 -2.86 11.38 -5.04
C VAL A 181 -3.30 12.63 -5.84
N PRO A 182 -3.97 13.61 -5.20
CA PRO A 182 -4.44 14.82 -5.89
C PRO A 182 -3.35 15.57 -6.65
N ALA A 183 -2.15 15.71 -6.06
CA ALA A 183 -1.03 16.44 -6.67
C ALA A 183 -0.61 15.89 -8.05
N LEU A 184 -0.72 14.58 -8.26
CA LEU A 184 -0.39 13.95 -9.54
C LEU A 184 -1.48 14.21 -10.59
N VAL A 185 -2.73 14.29 -10.17
CA VAL A 185 -3.87 14.66 -11.03
C VAL A 185 -3.76 16.14 -11.43
N GLU A 186 -3.38 17.02 -10.51
CA GLU A 186 -3.20 18.45 -10.76
C GLU A 186 -2.02 18.73 -11.71
N ALA A 187 -0.93 17.97 -11.60
CA ALA A 187 0.23 18.08 -12.49
C ALA A 187 -0.01 17.45 -13.88
N SER A 188 -1.15 16.81 -14.09
CA SER A 188 -1.50 16.16 -15.35
C SER A 188 -1.64 17.18 -16.47
N PRO A 189 -1.00 16.97 -17.64
CA PRO A 189 -1.13 17.85 -18.80
C PRO A 189 -2.53 17.83 -19.46
N ILE A 190 -3.50 17.12 -18.87
CA ILE A 190 -4.89 17.09 -19.33
C ILE A 190 -5.56 18.42 -18.98
N SER A 191 -5.38 19.41 -19.86
CA SER A 191 -6.31 20.53 -20.01
C SER A 191 -7.70 20.00 -20.39
N PRO A 192 -8.82 20.63 -19.95
CA PRO A 192 -10.19 20.20 -20.24
C PRO A 192 -10.52 20.03 -21.75
N MET A 193 -9.65 20.49 -22.65
CA MET A 193 -9.79 20.36 -24.10
C MET A 193 -9.40 19.00 -24.70
N ASN A 194 -8.66 18.13 -23.98
CA ASN A 194 -8.20 16.83 -24.50
C ASN A 194 -9.02 15.62 -24.00
N GLY A 195 -10.18 15.88 -23.39
CA GLY A 195 -10.98 14.93 -22.60
C GLY A 195 -11.59 13.71 -23.30
N ARG A 196 -11.32 13.43 -24.58
CA ARG A 196 -11.95 12.31 -25.29
C ARG A 196 -11.33 10.92 -25.06
N ARG A 197 -10.06 10.84 -24.65
CA ARG A 197 -9.41 9.53 -24.39
C ARG A 197 -9.67 8.96 -22.99
N ILE A 198 -9.97 9.80 -22.00
CA ILE A 198 -9.91 9.42 -20.58
C ILE A 198 -11.22 9.74 -19.82
N GLN A 199 -12.21 10.40 -20.43
CA GLN A 199 -13.57 10.49 -19.84
C GLN A 199 -14.26 9.14 -19.67
N LYS A 200 -13.76 8.07 -20.31
CA LYS A 200 -14.19 6.70 -20.04
C LYS A 200 -13.50 6.06 -18.81
N THR A 201 -12.42 6.66 -18.32
CA THR A 201 -11.51 6.08 -17.31
C THR A 201 -11.59 6.77 -15.92
N PHE A 202 -12.10 7.99 -15.86
CA PHE A 202 -12.34 8.70 -14.60
C PHE A 202 -13.83 9.00 -14.44
N LYS A 203 -14.62 7.99 -14.07
CA LYS A 203 -15.89 8.24 -13.38
C LYS A 203 -15.59 8.20 -11.89
N CYS A 204 -15.47 9.37 -11.26
CA CYS A 204 -15.68 9.48 -9.82
C CYS A 204 -17.14 9.20 -9.48
#